data_AF-A0A411Z2C1-F1
#
_entry.id   AF-A0A411Z2C1-F1
#
_cell.length_a   1.000
_cell.length_b   1.000
_cell.length_c   1.000
_cell.angle_alpha   90.00
_cell.angle_beta   90.00
_cell.angle_gamma   90.00
#
_symmetry.space_group_name_H-M   'P 1'
#
loop_
_entity.id
_entity.type
_entity.pdbx_description
1 polymer ?
#
loop_
_entity_poly.entity_id
_entity_poly.type
_entity_poly.pdbx_seq_one_letter_code
_entity_poly.pdbx_strand_id
1 'polypeptide(L)' 'MIWIVLALGLVAVAEGLVLALAPSRVEQVLTMLACLTVDTRRLVGMVSVAVGATLIALARWIGF' A
#
# COMPACT_ATOMS: atom_id res chain seq x y z
N MET A 1 8.61 11.09 17.54
CA MET A 1 7.81 10.06 18.26
C MET A 1 6.34 10.13 17.88
N ILE A 2 5.68 11.30 17.89
CA ILE A 2 4.26 11.45 17.48
C ILE A 2 3.97 11.05 16.02
N TRP A 3 4.92 11.30 15.11
CA TRP A 3 4.78 10.97 13.68
C TRP A 3 4.50 9.49 13.39
N ILE A 4 4.98 8.59 14.25
CA ILE A 4 4.74 7.14 14.11
C ILE A 4 3.27 6.83 14.38
N VAL A 5 2.71 7.43 15.44
CA VAL A 5 1.29 7.29 15.80
C VAL A 5 0.40 7.87 14.70
N LEU A 6 0.81 9.01 14.13
CA LEU A 6 0.09 9.68 13.04
C LEU A 6 0.11 8.84 11.75
N ALA A 7 1.27 8.27 11.38
CA ALA A 7 1.39 7.38 10.23
C ALA A 7 0.56 6.11 10.42
N LEU A 8 0.61 5.47 11.59
CA LEU A 8 -0.21 4.29 11.90
C LEU A 8 -1.71 4.61 11.87
N GLY A 9 -2.12 5.75 12.43
CA GLY A 9 -3.51 6.20 12.40
C GLY A 9 -4.02 6.43 10.98
N LEU A 10 -3.22 7.10 10.13
CA LEU A 10 -3.56 7.33 8.73
C LEU A 10 -3.68 6.03 7.94
N VAL A 11 -2.75 5.08 8.13
CA VAL A 11 -2.82 3.76 7.49
C VAL A 11 -4.07 3.01 7.96
N ALA A 12 -4.37 3.00 9.26
CA ALA A 12 -5.56 2.34 9.79
C ALA A 12 -6.87 2.94 9.24
N VAL A 13 -6.95 4.27 9.12
CA VAL A 13 -8.10 4.93 8.51
C VAL A 13 -8.20 4.59 7.03
N ALA A 14 -7.10 4.64 6.28
CA ALA A 14 -7.10 4.30 4.86
C ALA A 14 -7.54 2.85 4.61
N GLU A 15 -6.93 1.88 5.30
CA GLU A 15 -7.29 0.46 5.21
C GLU A 15 -8.74 0.22 5.66
N GLY A 16 -9.17 0.84 6.76
CA GLY A 16 -10.54 0.75 7.26
C GLY A 16 -11.57 1.31 6.29
N LEU A 17 -11.27 2.41 5.61
CA LEU A 17 -12.12 2.98 4.56
C LEU A 17 -12.20 2.07 3.34
N VAL A 18 -11.09 1.46 2.92
CA VAL A 18 -11.09 0.49 1.81
C VAL A 18 -12.01 -0.69 2.15
N LEU A 19 -11.91 -1.22 3.36
CA LEU A 19 -12.75 -2.32 3.84
C LEU A 19 -14.22 -1.91 4.02
N ALA A 20 -14.49 -0.71 4.54
CA ALA A 20 -15.85 -0.24 4.81
C ALA A 20 -16.60 0.19 3.53
N LEU A 21 -15.93 0.85 2.59
CA LEU A 21 -16.55 1.44 1.40
C LEU A 21 -16.53 0.49 0.20
N ALA A 22 -15.54 -0.39 0.09
CA ALA A 22 -15.35 -1.22 -1.09
C ALA A 22 -14.90 -2.66 -0.76
N PRO A 23 -15.59 -3.39 0.14
CA PRO A 23 -15.18 -4.74 0.54
C PRO A 23 -15.08 -5.70 -0.66
N SER A 24 -15.98 -5.60 -1.63
CA SER A 24 -15.99 -6.44 -2.84
C SER A 24 -14.82 -6.18 -3.78
N ARG A 25 -14.23 -4.98 -3.77
CA ARG A 25 -13.05 -4.66 -4.59
C ARG A 25 -11.80 -5.31 -4.02
N VAL A 26 -11.68 -5.37 -2.69
CA VAL A 26 -10.58 -6.08 -2.02
C VAL A 26 -10.60 -7.55 -2.39
N GLU A 27 -11.77 -8.18 -2.34
CA GLU A 27 -11.93 -9.59 -2.70
C GLU A 27 -11.53 -9.86 -4.16
N GLN A 28 -11.99 -9.04 -5.11
CA GLN A 28 -11.61 -9.16 -6.52
C GLN A 28 -10.09 -9.03 -6.75
N VAL A 29 -9.45 -8.04 -6.11
CA VAL A 29 -7.99 -7.87 -6.19
C VAL A 29 -7.28 -9.06 -5.57
N LEU A 30 -7.79 -9.60 -4.46
CA LEU A 30 -7.23 -10.77 -3.81
C LEU A 30 -7.36 -12.01 -4.70
N THR A 31 -8.48 -12.20 -5.39
CA THR A 31 -8.66 -13.28 -6.38
C THR A 31 -7.70 -13.12 -7.55
N MET A 32 -7.51 -11.90 -8.07
CA MET A 32 -6.54 -11.64 -9.14
C MET A 32 -5.11 -11.94 -8.69
N LEU A 33 -4.71 -11.48 -7.50
CA LEU A 33 -3.42 -11.82 -6.91
C LEU A 33 -3.33 -13.32 -6.64
N ALA A 34 -4.43 -13.97 -6.25
CA ALA A 34 -4.49 -15.40 -5.98
C ALA A 34 -4.09 -16.23 -7.22
N CYS A 35 -4.51 -15.80 -8.41
CA CYS A 35 -4.18 -16.44 -9.68
C CYS A 35 -2.72 -16.25 -10.14
N LEU A 36 -1.95 -15.32 -9.54
CA LEU A 36 -0.56 -15.09 -9.89
C LEU A 36 0.39 -16.12 -9.26
N THR A 37 1.45 -16.46 -9.97
CA THR A 37 2.57 -17.28 -9.44
C THR A 37 3.29 -16.57 -8.30
N VAL A 38 3.94 -17.34 -7.43
CA VAL A 38 4.64 -16.82 -6.24
C VAL A 38 5.72 -15.80 -6.60
N ASP A 39 6.47 -16.04 -7.69
CA ASP A 39 7.49 -15.10 -8.17
C ASP A 39 6.89 -13.77 -8.63
N THR A 40 5.77 -13.82 -9.36
CA THR A 40 5.07 -12.60 -9.80
C THR A 40 4.52 -11.82 -8.62
N ARG A 41 3.95 -12.50 -7.61
CA ARG A 41 3.50 -11.84 -6.38
C ARG A 41 4.64 -11.15 -5.64
N ARG A 42 5.81 -11.79 -5.57
CA ARG A 42 7.02 -11.19 -4.99
C ARG A 42 7.47 -9.97 -5.77
N LEU A 43 7.47 -10.03 -7.10
CA LEU A 43 7.81 -8.90 -7.96
C LEU A 43 6.85 -7.72 -7.76
N VAL A 44 5.53 -7.98 -7.68
CA VAL A 44 4.55 -6.93 -7.38
C VAL A 44 4.82 -6.27 -6.03
N GLY A 45 5.15 -7.07 -5.00
CA GLY A 45 5.55 -6.56 -3.69
C GLY A 45 6.82 -5.69 -3.76
N MET A 46 7.85 -6.15 -4.46
CA MET A 46 9.09 -5.40 -4.63
C MET A 46 8.89 -4.09 -5.39
N VAL A 47 8.08 -4.10 -6.46
CA VAL A 47 7.74 -2.90 -7.24
C VAL A 47 6.95 -1.92 -6.37
N SER A 48 5.98 -2.39 -5.59
CA SER A 48 5.21 -1.55 -4.66
C SER A 48 6.13 -0.84 -3.66
N VAL A 49 7.06 -1.58 -3.04
CA VAL A 49 8.06 -1.01 -2.13
C VAL A 49 8.98 -0.01 -2.84
N ALA A 50 9.48 -0.34 -4.03
CA ALA A 50 10.36 0.53 -4.80
C ALA A 50 9.67 1.84 -5.20
N VAL A 51 8.41 1.77 -5.64
CA VAL A 51 7.59 2.93 -5.98
C VAL A 51 7.35 3.78 -4.73
N GLY A 52 6.94 3.19 -3.61
CA GLY A 52 6.73 3.90 -2.36
C GLY A 52 7.99 4.62 -1.86
N ALA A 53 9.13 3.93 -1.88
CA ALA A 53 10.41 4.51 -1.51
C ALA A 53 10.82 5.66 -2.45
N THR A 54 10.58 5.52 -3.76
CA THR A 54 10.87 6.56 -4.76
C THR A 54 9.98 7.79 -4.55
N LEU A 55 8.69 7.60 -4.25
CA LEU A 55 7.77 8.71 -3.94
C LEU A 55 8.19 9.45 -2.67
N ILE A 56 8.58 8.73 -1.62
CA ILE A 56 9.09 9.35 -0.38
C ILE A 56 10.39 10.13 -0.66
N ALA A 57 11.29 9.56 -1.47
CA ALA A 57 12.52 10.24 -1.88
C ALA A 57 12.24 11.51 -2.69
N LEU A 58 11.27 11.46 -3.62
CA LEU A 58 10.82 12.62 -4.39
C LEU A 58 10.19 13.70 -3.51
N ALA A 59 9.31 13.32 -2.59
CA ALA A 59 8.71 14.27 -1.64
C ALA A 59 9.79 15.00 -0.83
N ARG A 60 10.78 14.24 -0.33
CA ARG A 60 11.93 14.79 0.38
C ARG A 60 12.80 15.70 -0.52
N TRP A 61 12.95 15.37 -1.80
CA TRP A 61 13.73 16.17 -2.75
C TRP A 61 13.06 17.50 -3.10
N ILE A 62 11.72 17.51 -3.16
CA ILE A 62 10.89 18.70 -3.39
C ILE A 62 10.87 19.63 -2.15
N GLY A 63 11.33 19.14 -0.99
CA GLY A 63 11.43 19.92 0.24
C GLY A 63 10.19 19.84 1.15
N PHE A 64 9.35 18.81 0.95
CA PHE A 64 8.31 18.42 1.90
C PHE A 64 8.88 17.59 3.07
#